data_AF-A0A1X1YDN9-F1
#
_entry.id   AF-A0A1X1YDN9-F1
#
_cell.length_a   1.000
_cell.length_b   1.000
_cell.length_c   1.000
_cell.angle_alpha   90.00
_cell.angle_beta   90.00
_cell.angle_gamma   90.00
#
_symmetry.space_group_name_H-M   'P 1'
#
loop_
_entity.id
_entity.type
_entity.pdbx_description
1 polymer ?
#
loop_
_entity_poly.entity_id
_entity_poly.type
_entity_poly.pdbx_seq_one_letter_code
_entity_poly.pdbx_strand_id
1 'polypeptide(L)'
;MTVHESAPPSRRTGPAAGTRRAEVTDAAVRVIARDGLSGASLRSIAREIGYTTGVVMHHFAGKEELLVTVADTVLGPFEELLAQALAMPDTFEGLRRMCVVPLPTTEAKQVMPRIYAQVLASAEAEPAFAAAFQARYAAIRDGIKSLLRQGQRNGSLRTDFEPAAQCDVLCALVDGLALHAVTEPARFPPARLESLVTNELEKLRPPGRQGG
;
A
#
# COMPACT_ATOMS: atom_id res chain seq x y z
N MET A 1 53.19 38.24 -1.75
CA MET A 1 52.05 38.64 -2.59
C MET A 1 51.60 37.38 -3.32
N THR A 2 50.76 36.60 -2.65
CA THR A 2 50.45 35.22 -3.03
C THR A 2 49.10 35.19 -3.72
N VAL A 3 49.11 34.63 -4.93
CA VAL A 3 47.98 34.53 -5.85
C VAL A 3 46.96 33.54 -5.27
N HIS A 4 45.70 33.97 -5.11
CA HIS A 4 44.62 33.08 -4.69
C HIS A 4 44.06 32.38 -5.93
N GLU A 5 44.41 31.10 -6.10
CA GLU A 5 43.85 30.23 -7.12
C GLU A 5 42.52 29.67 -6.62
N SER A 6 41.42 30.07 -7.27
CA SER A 6 40.06 29.62 -6.97
C SER A 6 39.83 28.22 -7.53
N ALA A 7 39.58 27.26 -6.66
CA ALA A 7 39.20 25.90 -7.03
C ALA A 7 37.81 25.83 -7.70
N PRO A 8 37.60 24.95 -8.70
CA PRO A 8 36.31 24.81 -9.39
C PRO A 8 35.23 24.14 -8.51
N PRO A 9 33.93 24.42 -8.76
CA PRO A 9 32.85 23.84 -7.97
C PRO A 9 32.70 22.33 -8.22
N SER A 10 32.67 21.57 -7.13
CA SER A 10 32.42 20.13 -7.08
C SER A 10 31.08 19.78 -7.75
N ARG A 11 31.13 18.99 -8.83
CA ARG A 11 29.97 18.27 -9.35
C ARG A 11 29.54 17.26 -8.29
N ARG A 12 28.42 17.53 -7.62
CA ARG A 12 27.73 16.52 -6.80
C ARG A 12 27.40 15.33 -7.69
N THR A 13 28.21 14.28 -7.59
CA THR A 13 27.92 12.95 -8.12
C THR A 13 26.60 12.51 -7.49
N GLY A 14 25.56 12.51 -8.32
CA GLY A 14 24.24 12.09 -7.90
C GLY A 14 24.19 10.59 -7.60
N PRO A 15 23.35 10.11 -6.66
CA PRO A 15 23.06 8.69 -6.50
C PRO A 15 22.62 8.04 -7.81
N ALA A 16 22.85 6.73 -7.90
CA ALA A 16 22.59 5.88 -9.06
C ALA A 16 21.16 6.09 -9.62
N ALA A 17 20.98 5.84 -10.92
CA ALA A 17 19.71 6.09 -11.60
C ALA A 17 18.49 5.38 -10.95
N GLY A 18 18.70 4.20 -10.34
CA GLY A 18 17.66 3.49 -9.58
C GLY A 18 17.23 4.21 -8.30
N THR A 19 18.16 4.83 -7.57
CA THR A 19 17.85 5.62 -6.38
C THR A 19 17.12 6.91 -6.72
N ARG A 20 17.40 7.52 -7.89
CA ARG A 20 16.67 8.72 -8.35
C ARG A 20 15.21 8.45 -8.66
N ARG A 21 14.93 7.38 -9.39
CA ARG A 21 13.56 7.00 -9.73
C ARG A 21 12.74 6.73 -8.46
N ALA A 22 13.35 6.07 -7.47
CA ALA A 22 12.75 5.88 -6.15
C ALA A 22 12.51 7.21 -5.40
N GLU A 23 13.51 8.11 -5.32
CA GLU A 23 13.37 9.44 -4.70
C GLU A 23 12.19 10.23 -5.26
N VAL A 24 12.04 10.24 -6.59
CA VAL A 24 10.91 10.90 -7.28
C VAL A 24 9.58 10.23 -6.96
N THR A 25 9.55 8.89 -6.92
CA THR A 25 8.32 8.14 -6.60
C THR A 25 7.89 8.38 -5.16
N ASP A 26 8.82 8.33 -4.21
CA ASP A 26 8.55 8.62 -2.80
C ASP A 26 8.06 10.06 -2.60
N ALA A 27 8.62 11.01 -3.35
CA ALA A 27 8.14 12.38 -3.37
C ALA A 27 6.70 12.47 -3.92
N ALA A 28 6.40 11.74 -4.99
CA ALA A 28 5.05 11.67 -5.53
C ALA A 28 4.06 11.09 -4.52
N VAL A 29 4.41 9.99 -3.85
CA VAL A 29 3.60 9.39 -2.77
C VAL A 29 3.30 10.40 -1.68
N ARG A 30 4.32 11.13 -1.18
CA ARG A 30 4.13 12.16 -0.15
C ARG A 30 3.22 13.30 -0.62
N VAL A 31 3.44 13.82 -1.83
CA VAL A 31 2.65 14.92 -2.39
C VAL A 31 1.20 14.48 -2.58
N ILE A 32 0.93 13.29 -3.15
CA ILE A 32 -0.43 12.80 -3.36
C ILE A 32 -1.13 12.54 -2.01
N ALA A 33 -0.44 11.97 -1.03
CA ALA A 33 -1.01 11.70 0.29
C ALA A 33 -1.30 12.98 1.09
N ARG A 34 -0.60 14.10 0.83
CA ARG A 34 -0.77 15.38 1.53
C ARG A 34 -1.71 16.34 0.79
N ASP A 35 -1.49 16.52 -0.50
CA ASP A 35 -2.10 17.57 -1.33
C ASP A 35 -3.15 17.00 -2.32
N GLY A 36 -3.35 15.68 -2.32
CA GLY A 36 -4.21 14.99 -3.28
C GLY A 36 -3.60 14.88 -4.68
N LEU A 37 -4.33 14.20 -5.57
CA LEU A 37 -3.83 13.95 -6.93
C LEU A 37 -3.77 15.22 -7.80
N SER A 38 -4.61 16.21 -7.52
CA SER A 38 -4.60 17.52 -8.19
C SER A 38 -3.35 18.34 -7.84
N GLY A 39 -2.80 18.18 -6.63
CA GLY A 39 -1.56 18.81 -6.19
C GLY A 39 -0.29 18.16 -6.76
N ALA A 40 -0.39 16.94 -7.33
CA ALA A 40 0.72 16.11 -7.77
C ALA A 40 1.13 16.34 -9.24
N SER A 41 1.58 17.55 -9.56
CA SER A 41 2.23 17.86 -10.83
C SER A 41 3.71 17.45 -10.84
N LEU A 42 4.30 17.17 -12.01
CA LEU A 42 5.73 16.87 -12.12
C LEU A 42 6.61 18.00 -11.54
N ARG A 43 6.14 19.26 -11.63
CA ARG A 43 6.81 20.42 -11.04
C ARG A 43 6.75 20.43 -9.52
N SER A 44 5.59 20.15 -8.93
CA SER A 44 5.45 20.11 -7.47
C SER A 44 6.23 18.94 -6.86
N ILE A 45 6.24 17.79 -7.53
CA ILE A 45 7.02 16.61 -7.14
C ILE A 45 8.53 16.89 -7.22
N ALA A 46 9.01 17.52 -8.30
CA ALA A 46 10.41 17.91 -8.40
C ALA A 46 10.82 18.88 -7.27
N ARG A 47 9.96 19.86 -6.97
CA ARG A 47 10.18 20.84 -5.91
C ARG A 47 10.24 20.20 -4.51
N GLU A 48 9.43 19.17 -4.23
CA GLU A 48 9.42 18.44 -2.96
C GLU A 48 10.80 17.86 -2.61
N ILE A 49 11.62 17.52 -3.61
CA ILE A 49 12.98 16.97 -3.43
C ILE A 49 14.09 17.91 -3.90
N GLY A 50 13.77 19.20 -4.14
CA GLY A 50 14.75 20.21 -4.51
C GLY A 50 15.34 20.06 -5.91
N TYR A 51 14.61 19.43 -6.84
CA TYR A 51 15.03 19.25 -8.23
C TYR A 51 14.18 20.06 -9.21
N THR A 52 14.66 20.12 -10.45
CA THR A 52 13.93 20.70 -11.57
C THR A 52 12.99 19.66 -12.19
N THR A 53 11.93 20.10 -12.86
CA THR A 53 11.02 19.21 -13.59
C THR A 53 11.76 18.36 -14.64
N GLY A 54 12.86 18.88 -15.21
CA GLY A 54 13.68 18.14 -16.18
C GLY A 54 14.31 16.86 -15.60
N VAL A 55 14.63 16.82 -14.30
CA VAL A 55 15.11 15.61 -13.63
C VAL A 55 14.02 14.55 -13.58
N VAL A 56 12.77 14.94 -13.30
CA VAL A 56 11.63 14.00 -13.27
C VAL A 56 11.35 13.46 -14.67
N MET A 57 11.33 14.33 -15.69
CA MET A 57 11.11 13.95 -17.10
C MET A 57 12.21 13.04 -17.66
N HIS A 58 13.41 13.05 -17.09
CA HIS A 58 14.47 12.13 -17.47
C HIS A 58 14.18 10.68 -17.01
N HIS A 59 13.46 10.52 -15.90
CA HIS A 59 13.15 9.22 -15.31
C HIS A 59 11.76 8.71 -15.65
N PHE A 60 10.83 9.58 -16.00
CA PHE A 60 9.45 9.25 -16.32
C PHE A 60 9.02 9.97 -17.59
N ALA A 61 8.43 9.25 -18.54
CA ALA A 61 7.86 9.78 -19.76
C ALA A 61 6.69 10.74 -19.49
N GLY A 62 6.06 10.63 -18.32
CA GLY A 62 5.00 11.55 -17.89
C GLY A 62 4.39 11.18 -16.54
N LYS A 63 3.30 11.88 -16.20
CA LYS A 63 2.55 11.69 -14.95
C LYS A 63 1.98 10.27 -14.85
N GLU A 64 1.46 9.73 -15.95
CA GLU A 64 0.87 8.38 -15.96
C GLU A 64 1.87 7.30 -15.53
N GLU A 65 3.07 7.28 -16.13
CA GLU A 65 4.13 6.33 -15.75
C GLU A 65 4.55 6.47 -14.28
N LEU A 66 4.60 7.72 -13.79
CA LEU A 66 4.88 8.00 -12.39
C LEU A 66 3.77 7.45 -11.48
N LEU A 67 2.50 7.61 -11.84
CA LEU A 67 1.37 7.09 -11.07
C LEU A 67 1.31 5.55 -11.06
N VAL A 68 1.69 4.89 -12.15
CA VAL A 68 1.89 3.43 -12.17
C VAL A 68 2.96 3.03 -11.14
N THR A 69 4.09 3.73 -11.14
CA THR A 69 5.18 3.45 -10.20
C THR A 69 4.78 3.77 -8.75
N VAL A 70 3.94 4.78 -8.52
CA VAL A 70 3.34 5.06 -7.20
C VAL A 70 2.49 3.89 -6.73
N ALA A 71 1.64 3.31 -7.59
CA ALA A 71 0.83 2.13 -7.25
C ALA A 71 1.72 0.96 -6.84
N ASP A 72 2.80 0.71 -7.59
CA ASP A 72 3.79 -0.32 -7.28
C ASP A 72 4.47 -0.09 -5.93
N THR A 73 4.88 1.15 -5.64
CA THR A 73 5.55 1.50 -4.37
C THR A 73 4.63 1.33 -3.17
N VAL A 74 3.36 1.73 -3.27
CA VAL A 74 2.44 1.65 -2.12
C VAL A 74 1.88 0.25 -1.91
N LEU A 75 1.78 -0.57 -2.96
CA LEU A 75 1.26 -1.94 -2.86
C LEU A 75 2.35 -3.01 -2.73
N GLY A 76 3.58 -2.73 -3.15
CA GLY A 76 4.72 -3.65 -3.08
C GLY A 76 4.95 -4.29 -1.71
N PRO A 77 4.88 -3.55 -0.58
CA PRO A 77 5.02 -4.14 0.75
C PRO A 77 4.00 -5.24 1.08
N PHE A 78 2.84 -5.26 0.42
CA PHE A 78 1.85 -6.33 0.63
C PHE A 78 2.23 -7.63 -0.07
N GLU A 79 3.03 -7.58 -1.14
CA GLU A 79 3.55 -8.79 -1.79
C GLU A 79 4.51 -9.53 -0.83
N GLU A 80 5.41 -8.79 -0.18
CA GLU A 80 6.31 -9.33 0.86
C GLU A 80 5.52 -9.86 2.06
N LEU A 81 4.52 -9.10 2.54
CA LEU A 81 3.65 -9.54 3.62
C LEU A 81 2.89 -10.82 3.27
N LEU A 82 2.41 -10.94 2.04
CA LEU A 82 1.72 -12.13 1.54
C LEU A 82 2.65 -13.33 1.49
N ALA A 83 3.88 -13.16 1.00
CA ALA A 83 4.87 -14.23 1.00
C ALA A 83 5.16 -14.74 2.42
N GLN A 84 5.30 -13.81 3.39
CA GLN A 84 5.47 -14.16 4.80
C GLN A 84 4.26 -14.90 5.36
N ALA A 85 3.05 -14.43 5.07
CA ALA A 85 1.80 -15.05 5.52
C ALA A 85 1.61 -16.48 4.98
N LEU A 86 1.90 -16.70 3.70
CA LEU A 86 1.81 -18.02 3.07
C LEU A 86 2.85 -19.02 3.61
N ALA A 87 3.99 -18.53 4.09
CA ALA A 87 5.04 -19.34 4.70
C ALA A 87 4.76 -19.71 6.17
N MET A 88 3.70 -19.16 6.79
CA MET A 88 3.40 -19.45 8.18
C MET A 88 2.85 -20.87 8.38
N PRO A 89 3.28 -21.59 9.43
CA PRO A 89 2.70 -22.89 9.77
C PRO A 89 1.20 -22.83 10.10
N ASP A 90 0.79 -21.76 10.78
CA ASP A 90 -0.61 -21.48 11.08
C ASP A 90 -1.20 -20.56 10.00
N THR A 91 -2.05 -21.13 9.14
CA THR A 91 -2.72 -20.39 8.06
C THR A 91 -3.70 -19.34 8.58
N PHE A 92 -4.35 -19.57 9.72
CA PHE A 92 -5.22 -18.56 10.33
C PHE A 92 -4.40 -17.33 10.71
N GLU A 93 -3.24 -17.54 11.34
CA GLU A 93 -2.34 -16.45 11.70
C GLU A 93 -1.78 -15.74 10.46
N GLY A 94 -1.46 -16.48 9.40
CA GLY A 94 -1.10 -15.90 8.10
C GLY A 94 -2.19 -14.95 7.56
N LEU A 95 -3.43 -15.41 7.54
CA LEU A 95 -4.59 -14.59 7.14
C LEU A 95 -4.78 -13.38 8.08
N ARG A 96 -4.66 -13.57 9.39
CA ARG A 96 -4.77 -12.49 10.38
C ARG A 96 -3.74 -11.41 10.14
N ARG A 97 -2.48 -11.77 9.91
CA ARG A 97 -1.43 -10.81 9.55
C ARG A 97 -1.77 -10.05 8.28
N MET A 98 -2.29 -10.73 7.25
CA MET A 98 -2.71 -10.08 6.01
C MET A 98 -3.81 -9.03 6.21
N CYS A 99 -4.68 -9.17 7.20
CA CYS A 99 -5.74 -8.20 7.46
C CYS A 99 -5.37 -7.13 8.50
N VAL A 100 -4.50 -7.46 9.47
CA VAL A 100 -4.14 -6.57 10.59
C VAL A 100 -2.95 -5.67 10.26
N VAL A 101 -1.91 -6.18 9.62
CA VAL A 101 -0.71 -5.39 9.30
C VAL A 101 -1.00 -4.19 8.38
N PRO A 102 -1.91 -4.27 7.38
CA PRO A 102 -2.28 -3.12 6.55
C PRO A 102 -2.95 -1.96 7.30
N LEU A 103 -3.49 -2.20 8.50
CA LEU A 103 -4.25 -1.19 9.23
C LEU A 103 -3.39 0.05 9.52
N PRO A 104 -3.94 1.27 9.41
CA PRO A 104 -3.19 2.53 9.52
C PRO A 104 -2.87 2.89 10.99
N THR A 105 -2.12 2.02 11.66
CA THR A 105 -1.78 2.18 13.09
C THR A 105 -0.67 3.18 13.37
N THR A 106 -0.02 3.71 12.33
CA THR A 106 1.02 4.74 12.39
C THR A 106 0.80 5.77 11.28
N GLU A 107 1.41 6.94 11.38
CA GLU A 107 1.35 7.96 10.33
C GLU A 107 1.85 7.44 8.97
N ALA A 108 2.94 6.66 8.97
CA ALA A 108 3.47 6.04 7.77
C ALA A 108 2.44 5.11 7.09
N LYS A 109 1.67 4.36 7.89
CA LYS A 109 0.62 3.48 7.37
C LYS A 109 -0.66 4.22 6.94
N GLN A 110 -0.84 5.49 7.32
CA GLN A 110 -1.95 6.31 6.80
C GLN A 110 -1.75 6.74 5.34
N VAL A 111 -0.54 6.59 4.79
CA VAL A 111 -0.26 6.91 3.38
C VAL A 111 -1.13 6.06 2.46
N MET A 112 -1.18 4.74 2.66
CA MET A 112 -1.94 3.83 1.80
C MET A 112 -3.43 4.22 1.68
N PRO A 113 -4.22 4.36 2.76
CA PRO A 113 -5.63 4.72 2.63
C PRO A 113 -5.85 6.11 2.02
N ARG A 114 -4.92 7.07 2.22
CA ARG A 114 -4.99 8.38 1.56
C ARG A 114 -4.78 8.27 0.05
N ILE A 115 -3.81 7.47 -0.39
CA ILE A 115 -3.59 7.18 -1.82
C ILE A 115 -4.79 6.43 -2.40
N TYR A 116 -5.31 5.42 -1.69
CA TYR A 116 -6.48 4.66 -2.12
C TYR A 116 -7.72 5.55 -2.30
N ALA A 117 -7.95 6.50 -1.38
CA ALA A 117 -9.02 7.49 -1.53
C ALA A 117 -8.86 8.33 -2.82
N GLN A 118 -7.63 8.68 -3.21
CA GLN A 118 -7.39 9.37 -4.48
C GLN A 118 -7.71 8.49 -5.69
N VAL A 119 -7.31 7.21 -5.67
CA VAL A 119 -7.63 6.25 -6.73
C VAL A 119 -9.15 6.15 -6.93
N LEU A 120 -9.91 6.03 -5.84
CA LEU A 120 -11.38 5.99 -5.90
C LEU A 120 -11.98 7.27 -6.47
N ALA A 121 -11.49 8.43 -6.02
CA ALA A 121 -12.00 9.73 -6.44
C ALA A 121 -11.64 10.10 -7.89
N SER A 122 -10.55 9.56 -8.43
CA SER A 122 -10.02 9.95 -9.74
C SER A 122 -10.13 8.87 -10.82
N ALA A 123 -10.81 7.76 -10.57
CA ALA A 123 -10.76 6.58 -11.46
C ALA A 123 -11.16 6.88 -12.91
N GLU A 124 -12.15 7.75 -13.13
CA GLU A 124 -12.58 8.16 -14.46
C GLU A 124 -11.63 9.17 -15.12
N ALA A 125 -11.07 10.09 -14.33
CA ALA A 125 -10.17 11.15 -14.82
C ALA A 125 -8.74 10.63 -15.07
N GLU A 126 -8.31 9.61 -14.33
CA GLU A 126 -6.96 9.06 -14.32
C GLU A 126 -7.02 7.51 -14.44
N PRO A 127 -7.55 6.97 -15.55
CA PRO A 127 -7.84 5.54 -15.70
C PRO A 127 -6.58 4.67 -15.64
N ALA A 128 -5.42 5.19 -16.07
CA ALA A 128 -4.16 4.48 -15.99
C ALA A 128 -3.74 4.22 -14.52
N PHE A 129 -3.98 5.19 -13.63
CA PHE A 129 -3.66 5.04 -12.21
C PHE A 129 -4.59 4.02 -11.54
N ALA A 130 -5.89 4.10 -11.83
CA ALA A 130 -6.86 3.13 -11.35
C ALA A 130 -6.55 1.71 -11.85
N ALA A 131 -6.24 1.55 -13.14
CA ALA A 131 -5.89 0.24 -13.72
C ALA A 131 -4.63 -0.35 -13.09
N ALA A 132 -3.58 0.45 -12.87
CA ALA A 132 -2.36 0.00 -12.22
C ALA A 132 -2.62 -0.47 -10.78
N PHE A 133 -3.38 0.32 -10.02
CA PHE A 133 -3.75 -0.02 -8.65
C PHE A 133 -4.61 -1.30 -8.62
N GLN A 134 -5.60 -1.42 -9.50
CA GLN A 134 -6.45 -2.60 -9.62
C GLN A 134 -5.65 -3.86 -9.96
N ALA A 135 -4.71 -3.79 -10.91
CA ALA A 135 -3.88 -4.92 -11.30
C ALA A 135 -3.02 -5.43 -10.13
N ARG A 136 -2.39 -4.52 -9.39
CA ARG A 136 -1.58 -4.88 -8.20
C ARG A 136 -2.44 -5.40 -7.06
N TYR A 137 -3.58 -4.77 -6.80
CA TYR A 137 -4.50 -5.21 -5.75
C TYR A 137 -5.13 -6.58 -6.07
N ALA A 138 -5.33 -6.91 -7.35
CA ALA A 138 -5.81 -8.24 -7.77
C ALA A 138 -4.84 -9.36 -7.35
N ALA A 139 -3.52 -9.15 -7.45
CA ALA A 139 -2.54 -10.12 -7.00
C ALA A 139 -2.60 -10.37 -5.48
N ILE A 140 -2.85 -9.31 -4.69
CA ILE A 140 -3.06 -9.42 -3.24
C ILE A 140 -4.33 -10.24 -2.94
N ARG A 141 -5.43 -9.98 -3.67
CA ARG A 141 -6.67 -10.77 -3.54
C ARG A 141 -6.45 -12.23 -3.89
N ASP A 142 -5.67 -12.54 -4.94
CA ASP A 142 -5.31 -13.91 -5.29
C ASP A 142 -4.56 -14.62 -4.16
N GLY A 143 -3.64 -13.90 -3.51
CA GLY A 143 -2.96 -14.35 -2.30
C GLY A 143 -3.88 -14.67 -1.14
N ILE A 144 -4.79 -13.74 -0.80
CA ILE A 144 -5.78 -13.92 0.28
C ILE A 144 -6.70 -15.10 -0.03
N LYS A 145 -7.18 -15.24 -1.27
CA LYS A 145 -7.97 -16.42 -1.71
C LYS A 145 -7.18 -17.72 -1.53
N SER A 146 -5.87 -17.71 -1.79
CA SER A 146 -5.01 -18.87 -1.56
C SER A 146 -4.94 -19.26 -0.07
N LEU A 147 -4.75 -18.28 0.82
CA LEU A 147 -4.76 -18.48 2.27
C LEU A 147 -6.11 -19.04 2.76
N LEU A 148 -7.22 -18.48 2.30
CA LEU A 148 -8.56 -18.97 2.65
C LEU A 148 -8.77 -20.43 2.21
N ARG A 149 -8.41 -20.78 0.97
CA ARG A 149 -8.47 -22.16 0.46
C ARG A 149 -7.53 -23.10 1.20
N GLN A 150 -6.34 -22.64 1.59
CA GLN A 150 -5.40 -23.43 2.37
C GLN A 150 -5.96 -23.70 3.77
N GLY A 151 -6.55 -22.69 4.39
CA GLY A 151 -7.14 -22.79 5.72
C GLY A 151 -8.34 -23.75 5.76
N GLN A 152 -9.16 -23.75 4.70
CA GLN A 152 -10.23 -24.74 4.53
C GLN A 152 -9.67 -26.16 4.35
N ARG A 153 -8.61 -26.33 3.54
CA ARG A 153 -8.00 -27.65 3.25
C ARG A 153 -7.32 -28.27 4.47
N ASN A 154 -6.66 -27.47 5.31
CA ASN A 154 -5.96 -27.95 6.51
C ASN A 154 -6.84 -27.93 7.77
N GLY A 155 -8.09 -27.49 7.67
CA GLY A 155 -9.04 -27.45 8.78
C GLY A 155 -8.80 -26.32 9.79
N SER A 156 -7.96 -25.34 9.50
CA SER A 156 -7.81 -24.14 10.33
C SER A 156 -8.94 -23.11 10.14
N LEU A 157 -9.70 -23.24 9.05
CA LEU A 157 -10.91 -22.46 8.75
C LEU A 157 -12.10 -23.37 8.47
N ARG A 158 -13.30 -22.89 8.79
CA ARG A 158 -14.58 -23.54 8.41
C ARG A 158 -14.79 -23.52 6.89
N THR A 159 -15.60 -24.43 6.39
CA THR A 159 -15.75 -24.72 4.95
C THR A 159 -17.09 -24.29 4.33
N ASP A 160 -17.96 -23.65 5.10
CA ASP A 160 -19.32 -23.22 4.73
C ASP A 160 -19.37 -21.81 4.10
N PHE A 161 -18.23 -21.27 3.67
CA PHE A 161 -18.15 -20.03 2.90
C PHE A 161 -17.31 -20.22 1.63
N GLU A 162 -17.63 -19.44 0.60
CA GLU A 162 -16.87 -19.43 -0.65
C GLU A 162 -15.64 -18.49 -0.50
N PRO A 163 -14.41 -18.97 -0.77
CA PRO A 163 -13.19 -18.18 -0.55
C PRO A 163 -13.09 -16.85 -1.32
N ALA A 164 -13.59 -16.75 -2.55
CA ALA A 164 -13.54 -15.50 -3.31
C ALA A 164 -14.48 -14.45 -2.72
N ALA A 165 -15.72 -14.81 -2.40
CA ALA A 165 -16.69 -13.94 -1.74
C ALA A 165 -16.18 -13.49 -0.36
N GLN A 166 -15.59 -14.42 0.41
CA GLN A 166 -15.01 -14.08 1.71
C GLN A 166 -13.78 -13.16 1.57
N CYS A 167 -12.97 -13.33 0.53
CA CYS A 167 -11.88 -12.41 0.21
C CYS A 167 -12.40 -10.98 -0.04
N ASP A 168 -13.46 -10.84 -0.83
CA ASP A 168 -14.05 -9.53 -1.13
C ASP A 168 -14.59 -8.86 0.14
N VAL A 169 -15.25 -9.61 1.03
CA VAL A 169 -15.72 -9.12 2.33
C VAL A 169 -14.56 -8.65 3.21
N LEU A 170 -13.47 -9.43 3.30
CA LEU A 170 -12.31 -9.07 4.11
C LEU A 170 -11.59 -7.84 3.57
N CYS A 171 -11.40 -7.74 2.26
CA CYS A 171 -10.82 -6.53 1.64
C CYS A 171 -11.69 -5.31 1.91
N ALA A 172 -13.01 -5.40 1.68
CA ALA A 172 -13.93 -4.28 1.92
C ALA A 172 -13.93 -3.84 3.39
N LEU A 173 -13.87 -4.80 4.34
CA LEU A 173 -13.74 -4.50 5.77
C LEU A 173 -12.44 -3.75 6.07
N VAL A 174 -11.30 -4.26 5.63
CA VAL A 174 -9.98 -3.66 5.93
C VAL A 174 -9.84 -2.30 5.27
N ASP A 175 -10.21 -2.17 4.00
CA ASP A 175 -10.14 -0.91 3.26
C ASP A 175 -11.06 0.15 3.88
N GLY A 176 -12.31 -0.23 4.20
CA GLY A 176 -13.27 0.67 4.84
C GLY A 176 -12.82 1.12 6.24
N LEU A 177 -12.29 0.20 7.05
CA LEU A 177 -11.72 0.53 8.36
C LEU A 177 -10.50 1.46 8.23
N ALA A 178 -9.65 1.24 7.23
CA ALA A 178 -8.49 2.09 6.98
C ALA A 178 -8.89 3.51 6.55
N LEU A 179 -9.93 3.66 5.72
CA LEU A 179 -10.48 4.96 5.35
C LEU A 179 -11.11 5.67 6.56
N HIS A 180 -11.94 4.97 7.33
CA HIS A 180 -12.56 5.53 8.54
C HIS A 180 -11.52 5.96 9.59
N ALA A 181 -10.40 5.26 9.72
CA ALA A 181 -9.33 5.66 10.64
C ALA A 181 -8.68 7.00 10.26
N VAL A 182 -8.64 7.34 8.98
CA VAL A 182 -8.13 8.63 8.50
C VAL A 182 -9.13 9.76 8.78
N THR A 183 -10.43 9.51 8.64
CA THR A 183 -11.47 10.55 8.80
C THR A 183 -11.98 10.70 10.23
N GLU A 184 -12.00 9.61 11.01
CA GLU A 184 -12.52 9.54 12.37
C GLU A 184 -11.49 8.89 13.33
N PRO A 185 -10.26 9.43 13.46
CA PRO A 185 -9.17 8.78 14.21
C PRO A 185 -9.49 8.55 15.71
N ALA A 186 -10.29 9.43 16.32
CA ALA A 186 -10.73 9.27 17.70
C ALA A 186 -11.71 8.10 17.89
N ARG A 187 -12.53 7.80 16.86
CA ARG A 187 -13.50 6.70 16.89
C ARG A 187 -12.85 5.38 16.52
N PHE A 188 -11.84 5.40 15.65
CA PHE A 188 -11.14 4.22 15.15
C PHE A 188 -9.65 4.23 15.53
N PRO A 189 -9.31 4.21 16.83
CA PRO A 189 -7.92 4.08 17.26
C PRO A 189 -7.35 2.69 16.89
N PRO A 190 -6.01 2.54 16.80
CA PRO A 190 -5.35 1.30 16.40
C PRO A 190 -5.87 0.03 17.07
N ALA A 191 -6.03 0.05 18.40
CA ALA A 191 -6.52 -1.11 19.16
C ALA A 191 -7.94 -1.53 18.77
N ARG A 192 -8.80 -0.56 18.41
CA ARG A 192 -10.16 -0.85 17.95
C ARG A 192 -10.15 -1.47 16.56
N LEU A 193 -9.33 -0.95 15.64
CA LEU A 193 -9.19 -1.49 14.29
C LEU A 193 -8.76 -2.96 14.33
N GLU A 194 -7.70 -3.26 15.10
CA GLU A 194 -7.20 -4.63 15.26
C GLU A 194 -8.25 -5.55 15.89
N SER A 195 -8.96 -5.08 16.92
CA SER A 195 -10.02 -5.85 17.58
C SER A 195 -11.18 -6.17 16.62
N LEU A 196 -11.62 -5.20 15.81
CA LEU A 196 -12.70 -5.40 14.84
C LEU A 196 -12.31 -6.44 13.78
N VAL A 197 -11.12 -6.30 13.19
CA VAL A 197 -10.62 -7.26 12.19
C VAL A 197 -10.45 -8.65 12.80
N THR A 198 -9.86 -8.74 14.00
CA THR A 198 -9.64 -10.03 14.68
C THR A 198 -10.97 -10.72 14.99
N ASN A 199 -11.95 -9.99 15.51
CA ASN A 199 -13.28 -10.55 15.80
C ASN A 199 -13.99 -11.08 14.55
N GLU A 200 -13.88 -10.39 13.41
CA GLU A 200 -14.45 -10.88 12.15
C GLU A 200 -13.72 -12.13 11.63
N LEU A 201 -12.39 -12.18 11.76
CA LEU A 201 -11.61 -13.36 11.39
C LEU A 201 -11.89 -14.57 12.26
N GLU A 202 -12.07 -14.39 13.57
CA GLU A 202 -12.39 -15.48 14.51
C GLU A 202 -13.68 -16.23 14.12
N LYS A 203 -14.64 -15.56 13.44
CA LYS A 203 -15.85 -16.22 12.91
C LYS A 203 -15.56 -17.23 11.80
N LEU A 204 -14.38 -17.20 11.22
CA LEU A 204 -13.92 -18.12 10.18
C LEU A 204 -13.26 -19.38 10.76
N ARG A 205 -12.97 -19.41 12.07
CA ARG A 205 -12.48 -20.64 12.70
C ARG A 205 -13.56 -21.73 12.65
N PRO A 206 -13.17 -23.01 12.58
CA PRO A 206 -14.10 -24.10 12.81
C PRO A 206 -14.75 -23.96 14.18
N PRO A 207 -16.03 -24.33 14.33
CA PRO A 207 -16.63 -24.43 15.65
C PRO A 207 -15.74 -25.36 16.50
N GLY A 208 -15.36 -24.90 17.70
CA GLY A 208 -14.58 -25.71 18.62
C GLY A 208 -15.26 -27.06 18.79
N ARG A 209 -14.54 -28.16 18.54
CA ARG A 209 -15.02 -29.49 18.93
C ARG A 209 -15.23 -29.43 20.44
N GLN A 210 -16.47 -29.26 20.89
CA GLN A 210 -16.82 -29.62 22.25
C GLN A 210 -16.49 -31.11 22.35
N GLY A 211 -15.46 -31.41 23.14
CA GLY A 211 -14.97 -32.77 23.35
C GLY A 211 -16.13 -33.65 23.77
N GLY A 212 -16.31 -34.76 23.05
CA GLY A 212 -17.06 -35.92 23.52
C GLY A 212 -16.23 -36.75 24.49
#